data_AF-A0A9N9TB48-F1
#
_entry.id   AF-A0A9N9TB48-F1
#
_cell.length_a   1.000
_cell.length_b   1.000
_cell.length_c   1.000
_cell.angle_alpha   90.00
_cell.angle_beta   90.00
_cell.angle_gamma   90.00
#
_symmetry.space_group_name_H-M   'P 1'
#
loop_
_entity.id
_entity.type
_entity.pdbx_description
1 polymer ?
#
loop_
_entity_poly.entity_id
_entity_poly.type
_entity_poly.pdbx_seq_one_letter_code
_entity_poly.pdbx_strand_id
1 'polypeptide(L)' 'MLRNINKPRLCNGTRLAIKTLLNKVIEATILKGKYKGEEVFIPRIPMIPTDILFEFKRLQFSVRLAFAMAINRCLWY' A
#
# COMPACT_ATOMS: atom_id res chain seq x y z
N MET A 1 -4.07 -3.31 8.11
CA MET A 1 -2.83 -2.50 8.20
C MET A 1 -2.17 -2.49 6.82
N LEU A 2 -1.84 -1.32 6.27
CA LEU A 2 -0.94 -1.26 5.10
C LEU A 2 0.48 -1.54 5.62
N ARG A 3 1.25 -2.37 4.90
CA ARG A 3 2.62 -2.73 5.29
C ARG A 3 3.60 -1.84 4.54
N ASN A 4 4.66 -1.42 5.22
CA ASN A 4 5.81 -0.78 4.57
C ASN A 4 6.44 -1.80 3.62
N ILE A 5 6.48 -1.47 2.33
CA ILE A 5 6.97 -2.39 1.29
C ILE A 5 8.47 -2.24 1.13
N ASN A 6 8.95 -0.99 1.10
CA ASN A 6 10.35 -0.68 0.86
C ASN A 6 10.71 0.67 1.48
N LYS A 7 11.19 0.67 2.72
CA LYS A 7 11.66 1.89 3.37
C LYS A 7 12.98 2.35 2.74
N PRO A 8 13.20 3.66 2.52
CA PRO A 8 12.34 4.80 2.90
C PRO A 8 11.36 5.26 1.80
N ARG A 9 11.29 4.58 0.65
CA ARG A 9 10.55 5.06 -0.53
C ARG A 9 9.04 4.79 -0.47
N LEU A 10 8.66 3.60 -0.03
CA LEU A 10 7.29 3.09 0.02
C LEU A 10 6.90 2.75 1.45
N CYS A 11 6.41 3.78 2.13
CA CYS A 11 5.93 3.73 3.49
C CYS A 11 4.41 3.92 3.53
N ASN A 12 3.82 3.63 4.68
CA ASN A 12 2.45 4.03 4.97
C ASN A 12 2.29 5.56 4.78
N GLY A 13 1.15 5.96 4.20
CA GLY A 13 0.87 7.38 3.90
C GLY A 13 1.45 7.89 2.56
N THR A 14 2.36 7.17 1.89
CA THR A 14 2.83 7.57 0.56
C THR A 14 1.67 7.61 -0.42
N ARG A 15 1.40 8.79 -1.00
CA ARG A 15 0.36 8.97 -2.02
C ARG A 15 0.90 8.60 -3.40
N LEU A 16 0.16 7.74 -4.09
CA LEU A 16 0.54 7.17 -5.37
C LEU A 16 -0.54 7.47 -6.41
N ALA A 17 -0.15 7.71 -7.65
CA ALA A 17 -1.04 7.65 -8.80
C ALA A 17 -0.83 6.32 -9.53
N ILE A 18 -1.92 5.57 -9.72
CA ILE A 18 -1.87 4.28 -10.42
C ILE A 18 -1.67 4.55 -11.91
N LYS A 19 -0.69 3.86 -12.50
CA LYS A 19 -0.42 3.89 -13.94
C LYS A 19 -1.01 2.66 -14.62
N THR A 20 -0.75 1.48 -14.07
CA THR A 20 -1.18 0.20 -14.64
C THR A 20 -1.60 -0.78 -13.54
N LEU A 21 -2.71 -1.49 -13.76
CA LEU A 21 -3.19 -2.56 -12.88
C LEU A 21 -2.95 -3.91 -13.53
N LEU A 22 -2.06 -4.73 -12.96
CA LEU A 22 -1.80 -6.10 -13.40
C LEU A 22 -2.28 -7.09 -12.31
N ASN A 23 -2.50 -8.35 -12.68
CA ASN A 23 -3.01 -9.37 -11.77
C ASN A 23 -2.15 -9.61 -10.51
N LYS A 24 -0.83 -9.40 -10.63
CA LYS A 24 0.14 -9.67 -9.55
C LYS A 24 0.82 -8.43 -9.00
N VAL A 25 0.84 -7.33 -9.77
CA VAL A 25 1.61 -6.11 -9.48
C VAL A 25 0.79 -4.89 -9.89
N ILE A 26 0.87 -3.80 -9.12
CA ILE A 26 0.39 -2.48 -9.53
C ILE A 26 1.59 -1.60 -9.82
N GLU A 27 1.58 -0.94 -10.97
CA GLU A 27 2.53 0.10 -11.33
C GLU A 27 1.95 1.46 -10.94
N ALA A 28 2.73 2.26 -10.22
CA ALA A 28 2.30 3.56 -9.76
C ALA A 28 3.45 4.57 -9.71
N THR A 29 3.11 5.84 -9.64
CA THR A 29 4.07 6.95 -9.51
C THR A 29 3.90 7.64 -8.17
N ILE A 30 5.01 7.96 -7.50
CA ILE A 30 4.98 8.70 -6.23
C ILE A 30 4.60 10.17 -6.47
N LEU A 31 3.56 10.63 -5.79
CA LEU A 31 3.00 11.97 -6.01
C LEU A 31 3.69 13.09 -5.23
N LYS A 32 4.29 12.78 -4.07
CA LYS A 32 4.82 13.77 -3.13
C LYS A 32 6.05 13.27 -2.37
N GLY A 33 6.79 14.19 -1.77
CA GLY A 33 7.96 13.90 -0.92
C GLY A 33 9.25 13.76 -1.72
N LYS A 34 10.29 13.23 -1.05
CA LYS A 34 11.66 13.11 -1.58
C LYS A 34 11.76 12.30 -2.88
N TYR A 35 10.88 11.31 -3.05
CA TYR A 35 10.89 10.37 -4.16
C TYR A 35 9.81 10.69 -5.22
N LYS A 36 9.31 11.93 -5.26
CA LYS A 36 8.27 12.35 -6.21
C LYS A 36 8.70 12.08 -7.65
N GLY A 37 7.78 11.53 -8.44
CA GLY A 37 8.00 11.19 -9.85
C GLY A 37 8.62 9.82 -10.08
N GLU A 38 9.11 9.14 -9.04
CA GLU A 38 9.62 7.77 -9.19
C GLU A 38 8.47 6.79 -9.48
N GLU A 39 8.74 5.87 -10.41
CA GLU A 39 7.88 4.72 -10.69
C GLU A 39 8.17 3.58 -9.72
N VAL A 40 7.11 2.94 -9.25
CA VAL A 40 7.17 1.90 -8.23
C VAL A 40 6.22 0.76 -8.56
N PHE A 41 6.63 -0.44 -8.17
CA PHE A 41 5.86 -1.66 -8.32
C PHE A 41 5.37 -2.14 -6.95
N ILE A 42 4.08 -2.40 -6.85
CA ILE A 42 3.42 -2.82 -5.62
C ILE A 42 2.95 -4.27 -5.80
N PRO A 43 3.63 -5.26 -5.20
CA PRO A 43 3.20 -6.64 -5.25
C PRO A 43 2.03 -6.91 -4.28
N ARG A 44 1.37 -8.06 -4.45
CA ARG A 44 0.44 -8.59 -3.44
C ARG A 44 1.23 -9.11 -2.24
N ILE A 45 0.86 -8.68 -1.04
CA ILE A 45 1.49 -9.05 0.22
C ILE A 45 0.53 -9.95 1.00
N PRO A 46 1.01 -11.05 1.60
CA PRO A 46 0.19 -11.87 2.47
C PRO A 46 -0.12 -11.16 3.78
N MET A 47 -1.39 -11.15 4.14
CA MET A 47 -1.90 -10.75 5.44
C MET A 47 -2.37 -11.99 6.17
N ILE A 48 -1.63 -12.34 7.22
CA ILE A 48 -1.92 -13.46 8.11
C ILE A 48 -2.47 -12.84 9.41
N PRO A 49 -3.73 -13.10 9.77
CA PRO A 49 -4.26 -12.69 11.07
C PRO A 49 -3.65 -13.57 12.16
N THR A 50 -3.19 -12.97 13.25
CA THR A 50 -2.58 -13.67 14.39
C THR A 50 -3.60 -14.08 15.45
N ASP A 51 -4.82 -13.56 15.37
CA ASP A 51 -5.79 -13.59 16.47
C ASP A 51 -6.90 -14.62 16.24
N ILE A 52 -6.69 -15.56 15.32
CA ILE A 52 -7.66 -16.61 14.94
C ILE A 52 -7.04 -18.00 15.07
N LEU A 53 -7.86 -18.96 15.49
CA LEU A 53 -7.46 -20.36 15.75
C LEU A 53 -7.10 -21.16 14.49
N PHE A 54 -7.28 -20.61 13.29
CA PHE A 54 -7.01 -21.27 12.02
C PHE A 54 -6.06 -20.45 11.14
N GLU A 55 -5.18 -21.12 10.40
CA GLU A 55 -4.27 -20.47 9.48
C GLU A 55 -5.02 -19.87 8.28
N PHE A 56 -5.27 -18.57 8.33
CA PHE A 56 -5.83 -17.82 7.20
C PHE A 56 -4.77 -16.92 6.57
N LYS A 57 -4.60 -17.01 5.26
CA LYS A 57 -3.68 -16.14 4.51
C LYS A 57 -4.43 -15.39 3.42
N ARG A 58 -4.55 -14.07 3.57
CA ARG A 58 -5.14 -13.20 2.54
C ARG A 58 -4.05 -12.53 1.70
N LEU A 59 -4.03 -12.76 0.40
CA LEU A 59 -3.15 -12.04 -0.52
C LEU A 59 -3.81 -10.76 -1.06
N GLN A 60 -3.28 -9.60 -0.66
CA GLN A 60 -3.83 -8.30 -1.03
C GLN A 60 -2.73 -7.33 -1.47
N PHE A 61 -3.06 -6.39 -2.35
CA PHE A 61 -2.18 -5.24 -2.58
C PHE A 61 -2.18 -4.33 -1.35
N SER A 62 -1.01 -3.84 -0.96
CA SER A 62 -0.88 -2.89 0.15
C SER A 62 -1.14 -1.46 -0.32
N VAL A 63 -2.33 -1.20 -0.83
CA VAL A 63 -2.81 0.13 -1.24
C VAL A 63 -4.24 0.38 -0.80
N ARG A 64 -4.65 1.65 -0.79
CA ARG A 64 -6.02 2.08 -0.54
C ARG A 64 -6.33 3.34 -1.33
N LEU A 65 -7.58 3.48 -1.78
CA LEU A 65 -8.09 4.74 -2.36
C LEU A 65 -7.94 5.88 -1.34
N ALA A 66 -7.37 7.00 -1.79
CA ALA A 66 -6.97 8.11 -0.92
C ALA A 66 -7.48 9.48 -1.41
N PHE A 67 -8.58 9.52 -2.19
CA PHE A 67 -9.22 10.77 -2.61
C PHE A 67 -9.88 11.48 -1.42
N ALA A 68 -10.66 10.74 -0.64
CA ALA A 68 -11.20 11.16 0.64
C ALA A 68 -10.97 10.04 1.66
N MET A 69 -10.46 10.41 2.84
CA MET A 69 -10.23 9.48 3.95
C MET A 69 -10.86 10.05 5.22
N ALA A 70 -11.49 9.20 6.02
CA ALA A 70 -11.97 9.60 7.34
C ALA A 70 -10.79 10.02 8.23
N ILE A 71 -11.00 11.04 9.08
CA ILE A 71 -9.98 11.62 9.97
C ILE A 71 -9.27 10.55 10.79
N ASN A 72 -10.04 9.66 11.42
CA ASN A 72 -9.50 8.56 12.22
C ASN A 72 -8.45 7.77 11.43
N ARG A 73 -8.66 7.50 10.14
CA ARG A 73 -7.71 6.73 9.34
C ARG A 73 -6.46 7.50 8.96
N CYS A 74 -6.56 8.82 8.77
CA CYS A 74 -5.41 9.65 8.43
C CYS A 74 -4.43 9.80 9.60
N LEU A 75 -4.94 9.77 10.84
CA LEU A 75 -4.11 9.84 12.05
C LEU A 75 -3.19 8.62 12.25
N TRP A 76 -3.54 7.47 11.68
CA TRP A 76 -2.76 6.23 11.78
C TRP A 76 -1.76 6.02 10.62
N TYR A 77 -1.59 7.02 9.75
CA TYR A 77 -0.68 7.00 8.60
C TYR A 77 0.42 8.04 8.74
#